data_AF-A0A7V2XU68-F1
#
_entry.id   AF-A0A7V2XU68-F1
#
_cell.length_a   1.000
_cell.length_b   1.000
_cell.length_c   1.000
_cell.angle_alpha   90.00
_cell.angle_beta   90.00
_cell.angle_gamma   90.00
#
_symmetry.space_group_name_H-M   'P 1'
#
loop_
_entity.id
_entity.type
_entity.pdbx_description
1 polymer ?
#
loop_
_entity_poly.entity_id
_entity_poly.type
_entity_poly.pdbx_seq_one_letter_code
_entity_poly.pdbx_strand_id
1 'polypeptide(L)'
;MRSLIAFVAAMLLALPGADAGADDLDKPCGIPPLAKPQRIKGGEGVPPLPLPATPLRRTERKREPAPPTLVGKLVWGETRSQVIPDGRKIVWYDWNTDPSDMQRLLRFVNERLGVHYRHINVDPKSFAWDPAEVPILYLQGRRGPRFDEAVRQKMRDFVQRGGTVWASACHGSPHFAEAFREEMKAVFPDRPLVTLAPDHPLFRCTHAVEKVKYSGGRPEGVPILEGITLGCRTAVVFAPYDLCCAWDSFHVPEEGICVLGDDAVKLGVNMAAYAIAYYNLGRFLSQRRTIEMDGAGPVGDFVYAQVKTNADWDPDPSAFASLLKSAIAATNTKVRFGRKDVPLTDPDLTNYPFLYLTGHRDFAFSEAEAGALRHFLSNGGFLLADACCGRLAFDAAFRREMKRVLPDHALEELPQTHPVFSTLHRIESVAYTPQVRVSFQDMSAPYLEGIRIGNETRVIYSRFDLGCGWEGEDHPYAYGVAPDDALKLGVNILLYAMTH
;
A
#
# COMPACT_ATOMS: atom_id res chain seq x y z
N MET A 1 32.43 -5.46 14.43
CA MET A 1 32.80 -4.06 14.11
C MET A 1 31.69 -3.15 14.59
N ARG A 2 31.99 -2.33 15.60
CA ARG A 2 31.11 -1.28 16.13
C ARG A 2 31.14 -0.11 15.15
N SER A 3 30.00 0.40 14.70
CA SER A 3 29.89 1.77 14.18
C SER A 3 28.45 2.26 14.15
N LEU A 4 28.26 3.34 14.92
CA LEU A 4 27.30 4.44 14.78
C LEU A 4 25.83 4.13 14.45
N ILE A 5 25.04 4.10 15.51
CA ILE A 5 23.62 4.44 15.50
C ILE A 5 23.52 5.95 15.18
N ALA A 6 23.16 6.29 13.95
CA ALA A 6 22.74 7.63 13.59
C ALA A 6 21.21 7.69 13.72
N PHE A 7 20.74 8.31 14.80
CA PHE A 7 19.34 8.65 15.03
C PHE A 7 18.92 9.71 14.01
N VAL A 8 18.15 9.34 12.99
CA VAL A 8 17.46 10.32 12.13
C VAL A 8 16.08 10.53 12.73
N ALA A 9 15.97 11.50 13.63
CA ALA A 9 14.68 12.06 14.01
C ALA A 9 14.16 12.85 12.79
N ALA A 10 13.16 12.31 12.11
CA ALA A 10 12.42 13.04 11.09
C ALA A 10 11.62 14.16 11.75
N MET A 11 12.26 15.31 11.93
CA MET A 11 11.58 16.53 12.33
C MET A 11 10.66 16.94 11.17
N LEU A 12 9.34 16.84 11.38
CA LEU A 12 8.33 17.49 10.56
C LEU A 12 8.51 19.01 10.67
N LEU A 13 9.43 19.54 9.86
CA LEU A 13 9.46 20.96 9.56
C LEU A 13 8.30 21.22 8.61
N ALA A 14 7.20 21.71 9.16
CA ALA A 14 6.19 22.42 8.39
C ALA A 14 6.90 23.64 7.77
N LEU A 15 7.33 23.52 6.53
CA LEU A 15 7.74 24.67 5.74
C LEU A 15 6.48 25.51 5.48
N PRO A 16 6.59 26.85 5.54
CA PRO A 16 5.47 27.71 5.19
C PRO A 16 5.05 27.37 3.76
N GLY A 17 3.76 27.10 3.56
CA GLY A 17 3.19 26.87 2.25
C GLY A 17 3.61 28.03 1.35
N ALA A 18 4.17 27.71 0.18
CA ALA A 18 4.22 28.66 -0.90
C ALA A 18 2.75 29.00 -1.20
N ASP A 19 2.34 30.19 -0.76
CA ASP A 19 1.01 30.73 -1.02
C ASP A 19 0.94 30.96 -2.53
N ALA A 20 0.49 29.96 -3.27
CA ALA A 20 0.15 30.11 -4.67
C ALA A 20 -1.03 31.07 -4.71
N GLY A 21 -0.77 32.35 -5.00
CA GLY A 21 -1.82 33.36 -5.08
C GLY A 21 -2.97 32.88 -5.98
N ALA A 22 -4.21 33.23 -5.63
CA ALA A 22 -5.41 32.76 -6.30
C ALA A 22 -5.41 32.94 -7.85
N ASP A 23 -4.62 33.89 -8.37
CA ASP A 23 -4.42 34.16 -9.81
C ASP A 23 -3.60 33.08 -10.55
N ASP A 24 -2.81 32.28 -9.83
CA ASP A 24 -1.97 31.25 -10.47
C ASP A 24 -2.78 29.98 -10.78
N LEU A 25 -3.87 29.70 -10.06
CA LEU A 25 -4.72 28.51 -10.26
C LEU A 25 -5.52 28.51 -11.57
N ASP A 26 -5.66 29.66 -12.24
CA ASP A 26 -6.42 29.83 -13.48
C ASP A 26 -5.51 29.96 -14.72
N LYS A 27 -4.41 29.21 -14.73
CA LYS A 27 -3.53 29.07 -15.91
C LYS A 27 -3.36 27.59 -16.29
N PRO A 28 -3.30 27.28 -17.60
CA PRO A 28 -2.98 25.93 -18.07
C PRO A 28 -1.55 25.55 -17.66
N CYS A 29 -1.36 24.27 -17.33
CA CYS A 29 -0.04 23.72 -17.07
C CYS A 29 0.69 23.48 -18.39
N GLY A 30 1.76 24.24 -18.64
CA GLY A 30 2.46 24.28 -19.91
C GLY A 30 1.60 24.83 -21.06
N ILE A 31 2.15 25.75 -21.86
CA ILE A 31 1.51 26.14 -23.12
C ILE A 31 1.98 25.14 -24.18
N PRO A 32 1.07 24.37 -24.84
CA PRO A 32 1.47 23.46 -25.90
C PRO A 32 2.21 24.23 -27.00
N PRO A 33 3.37 23.75 -27.48
CA PRO A 33 4.07 24.38 -28.59
C PRO A 33 3.17 24.38 -29.82
N LEU A 34 3.30 25.41 -30.68
CA LEU A 34 2.57 25.48 -31.95
C LEU A 34 2.72 24.17 -32.72
N ALA A 35 1.60 23.50 -33.01
CA ALA A 35 1.60 22.32 -33.85
C ALA A 35 2.28 22.67 -35.18
N LYS A 36 3.28 21.89 -35.58
CA LYS A 36 3.92 22.08 -36.88
C LYS A 36 2.83 22.02 -37.97
N PRO A 37 2.82 22.95 -38.94
CA PRO A 37 1.84 22.91 -40.02
C PRO A 37 1.84 21.54 -40.69
N GLN A 38 0.74 20.79 -40.58
CA GLN A 38 0.60 19.56 -41.32
C GLN A 38 0.34 19.90 -42.78
N ARG A 39 1.34 19.69 -43.64
CA ARG A 39 1.14 19.68 -45.10
C ARG A 39 0.43 18.37 -45.47
N ILE A 40 -0.90 18.38 -45.41
CA ILE A 40 -1.70 17.31 -45.99
C ILE A 40 -1.75 17.57 -47.50
N LYS A 41 -1.05 16.77 -48.31
CA LYS A 41 -1.32 16.72 -49.74
C LYS A 41 -2.68 16.04 -49.91
N GLY A 42 -3.71 16.82 -50.20
CA GLY A 42 -4.98 16.31 -50.71
C GLY A 42 -4.71 15.68 -52.08
N GLY A 43 -4.64 14.36 -52.14
CA GLY A 43 -4.72 13.64 -53.40
C GLY A 43 -6.18 13.42 -53.73
N GLU A 44 -6.74 14.25 -54.61
CA GLU A 44 -8.02 13.93 -55.24
C GLU A 44 -7.77 12.78 -56.23
N GLY A 45 -8.09 11.56 -55.80
CA GLY A 45 -8.14 10.41 -56.68
C GLY A 45 -9.46 10.42 -57.45
N VAL A 46 -9.42 10.76 -58.73
CA VAL A 46 -10.56 10.57 -59.63
C VAL A 46 -10.68 9.07 -59.90
N PRO A 47 -11.81 8.41 -59.59
CA PRO A 47 -11.99 7.00 -59.95
C PRO A 47 -12.10 6.90 -61.48
N PRO A 48 -11.31 6.06 -62.16
CA PRO A 48 -11.52 5.84 -63.58
C PRO A 48 -12.81 5.03 -63.78
N LEU A 49 -13.75 5.59 -64.54
CA LEU A 49 -14.91 4.85 -65.07
C LEU A 49 -14.84 4.78 -66.61
N PRO A 50 -15.41 3.73 -67.25
CA PRO A 50 -16.21 2.65 -66.68
C PRO A 50 -15.57 1.27 -66.90
N LEU A 51 -15.45 0.42 -65.87
CA LEU A 51 -15.09 -1.00 -66.04
C LEU A 51 -15.84 -1.89 -65.02
N PRO A 52 -16.09 -3.17 -65.38
CA PRO A 52 -17.10 -4.02 -64.75
C PRO A 52 -16.82 -4.34 -63.29
N ALA A 53 -17.89 -4.65 -62.54
CA ALA A 53 -17.90 -4.97 -61.13
C ALA A 53 -17.02 -6.21 -60.82
N THR A 54 -15.72 -5.98 -60.68
CA THR A 54 -14.80 -6.96 -60.12
C THR A 54 -14.69 -6.61 -58.63
N PRO A 55 -15.04 -7.51 -57.71
CA PRO A 55 -15.00 -7.20 -56.28
C PRO A 55 -13.56 -6.85 -55.88
N LEU A 56 -13.35 -5.58 -55.51
CA LEU A 56 -12.09 -5.11 -54.94
C LEU A 56 -11.87 -5.86 -53.63
N ARG A 57 -10.76 -6.62 -53.56
CA ARG A 57 -10.35 -7.31 -52.34
C ARG A 57 -10.01 -6.26 -51.28
N ARG A 58 -10.99 -5.90 -50.45
CA ARG A 58 -10.78 -4.99 -49.32
C ARG A 58 -9.97 -5.73 -48.27
N THR A 59 -8.66 -5.52 -48.25
CA THR A 59 -7.84 -5.88 -47.09
C THR A 59 -8.17 -4.89 -45.98
N GLU A 60 -9.20 -5.20 -45.19
CA GLU A 60 -9.35 -4.54 -43.90
C GLU A 60 -8.17 -4.96 -43.03
N ARG A 61 -7.34 -3.99 -42.62
CA ARG A 61 -6.33 -4.22 -41.58
C ARG A 61 -7.10 -4.76 -40.38
N LYS A 62 -6.86 -6.02 -40.03
CA LYS A 62 -7.38 -6.65 -38.81
C LYS A 62 -6.95 -5.73 -37.67
N ARG A 63 -7.86 -4.93 -37.13
CA ARG A 63 -7.58 -4.08 -35.98
C ARG A 63 -7.30 -5.05 -34.85
N GLU A 64 -6.06 -5.06 -34.36
CA GLU A 64 -5.74 -5.77 -33.16
C GLU A 64 -6.67 -5.29 -32.04
N PRO A 65 -7.16 -6.19 -31.17
CA PRO A 65 -7.97 -5.79 -30.03
C PRO A 65 -7.24 -4.71 -29.26
N ALA A 66 -7.95 -3.66 -28.85
CA ALA A 66 -7.35 -2.62 -28.03
C ALA A 66 -6.75 -3.25 -26.77
N PRO A 67 -5.56 -2.81 -26.31
CA PRO A 67 -4.98 -3.30 -25.08
C PRO A 67 -5.95 -3.19 -23.90
N PRO A 68 -5.87 -4.08 -22.91
CA PRO A 68 -6.65 -3.96 -21.68
C PRO A 68 -6.40 -2.61 -21.01
N THR A 69 -7.44 -2.09 -20.35
CA THR A 69 -7.36 -0.82 -19.63
C THR A 69 -6.73 -1.08 -18.25
N LEU A 70 -5.68 -0.32 -17.92
CA LEU A 70 -5.08 -0.34 -16.58
C LEU A 70 -5.53 0.86 -15.75
N VAL A 71 -5.57 2.04 -16.36
CA VAL A 71 -5.82 3.31 -15.66
C VAL A 71 -7.03 4.03 -16.25
N GLY A 72 -7.98 4.42 -15.40
CA GLY A 72 -9.06 5.34 -15.71
C GLY A 72 -8.76 6.70 -15.10
N LYS A 73 -8.55 7.71 -15.94
CA LYS A 73 -8.39 9.10 -15.49
C LYS A 73 -9.77 9.69 -15.18
N LEU A 74 -10.03 9.96 -13.90
CA LEU A 74 -11.36 10.35 -13.42
C LEU A 74 -11.66 11.80 -13.83
N VAL A 75 -12.80 12.01 -14.48
CA VAL A 75 -13.29 13.34 -14.87
C VAL A 75 -13.96 14.00 -13.67
N TRP A 76 -13.49 15.20 -13.32
CA TRP A 76 -14.04 16.01 -12.21
C TRP A 76 -13.79 17.51 -12.43
N GLY A 77 -14.46 18.36 -11.67
CA GLY A 77 -14.28 19.81 -11.73
C GLY A 77 -14.85 20.45 -13.00
N GLU A 78 -14.37 21.65 -13.32
CA GLU A 78 -14.94 22.49 -14.37
C GLU A 78 -14.06 22.55 -15.63
N THR A 79 -14.68 22.98 -16.74
CA THR A 79 -13.95 23.38 -17.96
C THR A 79 -13.69 24.87 -17.89
N ARG A 80 -12.43 25.27 -17.99
CA ARG A 80 -12.00 26.67 -17.94
C ARG A 80 -11.52 27.11 -19.31
N SER A 81 -11.60 28.42 -19.55
CA SER A 81 -11.04 28.99 -20.77
C SER A 81 -10.58 30.42 -20.58
N GLN A 82 -9.48 30.78 -21.21
CA GLN A 82 -8.91 32.12 -21.20
C GLN A 82 -8.46 32.52 -22.60
N VAL A 83 -8.61 33.80 -22.95
CA VAL A 83 -8.06 34.37 -24.17
C VAL A 83 -6.69 34.96 -23.85
N ILE A 84 -5.64 34.44 -24.47
CA ILE A 84 -4.25 34.92 -24.33
C ILE A 84 -4.12 36.27 -25.06
N PRO A 85 -3.14 37.14 -24.72
CA PRO A 85 -2.85 38.37 -25.48
C PRO A 85 -2.72 38.24 -27.01
N ASP A 86 -2.45 37.05 -27.55
CA ASP A 86 -2.41 36.79 -29.00
C ASP A 86 -3.78 36.48 -29.65
N GLY A 87 -4.86 36.57 -28.88
CA GLY A 87 -6.24 36.34 -29.33
C GLY A 87 -6.67 34.87 -29.33
N ARG A 88 -5.79 33.91 -28.98
CA ARG A 88 -6.15 32.49 -28.90
C ARG A 88 -6.92 32.19 -27.63
N LYS A 89 -8.00 31.42 -27.74
CA LYS A 89 -8.73 30.86 -26.61
C LYS A 89 -8.09 29.53 -26.20
N ILE A 90 -7.47 29.47 -25.03
CA ILE A 90 -7.07 28.20 -24.41
C ILE A 90 -8.27 27.68 -23.61
N VAL A 91 -8.53 26.38 -23.73
CA VAL A 91 -9.46 25.64 -22.89
C VAL A 91 -8.67 24.58 -22.13
N TRP A 92 -8.89 24.47 -20.83
CA TRP A 92 -8.31 23.40 -20.01
C TRP A 92 -9.35 22.89 -19.01
N TYR A 93 -9.06 21.75 -18.39
CA TYR A 93 -9.97 21.07 -17.49
C TYR A 93 -9.29 20.85 -16.15
N ASP A 94 -10.00 21.08 -15.05
CA ASP A 94 -9.43 20.93 -13.70
C ASP A 94 -8.83 19.52 -13.48
N TRP A 95 -9.53 18.48 -13.95
CA TRP A 95 -9.08 17.07 -13.88
C TRP A 95 -7.97 16.68 -14.87
N ASN A 96 -7.73 17.50 -15.91
CA ASN A 96 -6.82 17.18 -17.01
C ASN A 96 -5.80 18.29 -17.21
N THR A 97 -5.18 18.71 -16.12
CA THR A 97 -4.15 19.75 -16.12
C THR A 97 -2.97 19.37 -17.01
N ASP A 98 -2.52 18.11 -16.93
CA ASP A 98 -1.49 17.50 -17.78
C ASP A 98 -2.12 16.42 -18.70
N PRO A 99 -2.41 16.69 -19.99
CA PRO A 99 -3.21 15.80 -20.81
C PRO A 99 -2.54 14.50 -21.29
N SER A 100 -1.21 14.47 -21.40
CA SER A 100 -0.45 13.34 -21.97
C SER A 100 0.24 12.49 -20.91
N ASP A 101 0.07 12.82 -19.62
CA ASP A 101 0.68 12.16 -18.47
C ASP A 101 0.55 10.63 -18.51
N MET A 102 -0.66 10.10 -18.56
CA MET A 102 -0.96 8.68 -18.53
C MET A 102 -0.57 8.00 -19.84
N GLN A 103 -0.67 8.71 -20.96
CA GLN A 103 -0.23 8.16 -22.25
C GLN A 103 1.27 7.86 -22.25
N ARG A 104 2.06 8.78 -21.69
CA ARG A 104 3.53 8.64 -21.65
C ARG A 104 3.98 7.76 -20.50
N LEU A 105 3.38 7.87 -19.31
CA LEU A 105 3.68 6.98 -18.21
C LEU A 105 3.44 5.52 -18.63
N LEU A 106 2.29 5.21 -19.25
CA LEU A 106 2.00 3.85 -19.70
C LEU A 106 2.93 3.38 -20.82
N ARG A 107 3.51 4.28 -21.62
CA ARG A 107 4.58 3.89 -22.57
C ARG A 107 5.79 3.33 -21.81
N PHE A 108 6.25 4.03 -20.78
CA PHE A 108 7.36 3.56 -19.94
C PHE A 108 7.02 2.30 -19.16
N VAL A 109 5.80 2.19 -18.62
CA VAL A 109 5.32 0.98 -17.93
C VAL A 109 5.33 -0.22 -18.88
N ASN A 110 4.74 -0.07 -20.07
CA ASN A 110 4.67 -1.12 -21.08
C ASN A 110 6.05 -1.58 -21.53
N GLU A 111 6.96 -0.63 -21.78
CA GLU A 111 8.34 -0.92 -22.20
C GLU A 111 9.13 -1.61 -21.09
N ARG A 112 9.10 -1.09 -19.85
CA ARG A 112 9.95 -1.58 -18.75
C ARG A 112 9.45 -2.88 -18.12
N LEU A 113 8.14 -3.10 -18.11
CA LEU A 113 7.54 -4.32 -17.54
C LEU A 113 7.24 -5.38 -18.60
N GLY A 114 7.40 -5.08 -19.89
CA GLY A 114 7.05 -5.99 -20.99
C GLY A 114 5.55 -6.29 -21.06
N VAL A 115 4.72 -5.29 -20.77
CA VAL A 115 3.24 -5.39 -20.74
C VAL A 115 2.61 -4.49 -21.79
N HIS A 116 1.31 -4.65 -22.04
CA HIS A 116 0.56 -3.86 -23.01
C HIS A 116 -0.75 -3.38 -22.41
N TYR A 117 -0.73 -2.19 -21.80
CA TYR A 117 -1.90 -1.54 -21.22
C TYR A 117 -2.17 -0.17 -21.84
N ARG A 118 -3.42 0.26 -21.73
CA ARG A 118 -3.86 1.62 -22.08
C ARG A 118 -4.53 2.32 -20.89
N HIS A 119 -4.74 3.62 -21.04
CA HIS A 119 -5.61 4.40 -20.18
C HIS A 119 -6.88 4.82 -20.93
N ILE A 120 -7.92 5.16 -20.19
CA ILE A 120 -9.14 5.80 -20.69
C ILE A 120 -9.52 6.95 -19.76
N ASN A 121 -10.36 7.87 -20.21
CA ASN A 121 -11.00 8.85 -19.32
C ASN A 121 -12.31 8.24 -18.82
N VAL A 122 -12.60 8.40 -17.53
CA VAL A 122 -13.79 7.82 -16.90
C VAL A 122 -14.65 8.92 -16.28
N ASP A 123 -15.91 9.00 -16.73
CA ASP A 123 -16.91 9.88 -16.12
C ASP A 123 -17.53 9.16 -14.91
N PRO A 124 -17.45 9.73 -13.70
CA PRO A 124 -17.97 9.11 -12.48
C PRO A 124 -19.45 8.71 -12.54
N LYS A 125 -20.24 9.37 -13.41
CA LYS A 125 -21.68 9.10 -13.58
C LYS A 125 -21.96 7.86 -14.41
N SER A 126 -21.17 7.62 -15.46
CA SER A 126 -21.39 6.52 -16.42
C SER A 126 -20.46 5.33 -16.23
N PHE A 127 -19.32 5.52 -15.57
CA PHE A 127 -18.39 4.46 -15.25
C PHE A 127 -19.03 3.42 -14.31
N ALA A 128 -18.76 2.14 -14.55
CA ALA A 128 -19.31 1.03 -13.75
C ALA A 128 -18.68 0.88 -12.36
N TRP A 129 -17.55 1.55 -12.10
CA TRP A 129 -16.79 1.39 -10.87
C TRP A 129 -16.35 -0.06 -10.62
N ASP A 130 -16.05 -0.79 -11.69
CA ASP A 130 -15.56 -2.16 -11.60
C ASP A 130 -14.01 -2.21 -11.71
N PRO A 131 -13.29 -2.61 -10.66
CA PRO A 131 -11.85 -2.79 -10.72
C PRO A 131 -11.39 -3.92 -11.64
N ALA A 132 -12.29 -4.82 -12.08
CA ALA A 132 -11.97 -5.78 -13.14
C ALA A 132 -11.86 -5.13 -14.53
N GLU A 133 -12.60 -4.05 -14.77
CA GLU A 133 -12.53 -3.31 -16.04
C GLU A 133 -11.44 -2.22 -16.01
N VAL A 134 -11.34 -1.51 -14.88
CA VAL A 134 -10.39 -0.42 -14.68
C VAL A 134 -9.78 -0.56 -13.29
N PRO A 135 -8.63 -1.25 -13.15
CA PRO A 135 -8.05 -1.53 -11.83
C PRO A 135 -7.60 -0.28 -11.07
N ILE A 136 -7.21 0.79 -11.80
CA ILE A 136 -6.63 2.00 -11.22
C ILE A 136 -7.45 3.21 -11.64
N LEU A 137 -7.93 3.99 -10.67
CA LEU A 137 -8.46 5.33 -10.90
C LEU A 137 -7.38 6.36 -10.62
N TYR A 138 -7.22 7.32 -11.52
CA TYR A 138 -6.20 8.36 -11.40
C TYR A 138 -6.82 9.75 -11.40
N LEU A 139 -6.36 10.59 -10.48
CA LEU A 139 -6.74 11.98 -10.33
C LEU A 139 -5.50 12.87 -10.36
N GLN A 140 -5.65 14.04 -10.95
CA GLN A 140 -4.67 15.10 -10.82
C GLN A 140 -5.34 16.45 -10.96
N GLY A 141 -4.67 17.49 -10.49
CA GLY A 141 -5.06 18.86 -10.73
C GLY A 141 -4.33 19.82 -9.82
N ARG A 142 -4.56 21.12 -10.05
CA ARG A 142 -4.09 22.19 -9.18
C ARG A 142 -5.14 22.64 -8.19
N ARG A 143 -6.43 22.58 -8.58
CA ARG A 143 -7.57 22.82 -7.69
C ARG A 143 -7.98 21.53 -6.99
N GLY A 144 -8.68 21.63 -5.87
CA GLY A 144 -9.16 20.46 -5.14
C GLY A 144 -10.42 19.83 -5.74
N PRO A 145 -10.51 18.49 -5.84
CA PRO A 145 -11.78 17.83 -6.16
C PRO A 145 -12.78 18.02 -5.01
N ARG A 146 -14.08 18.04 -5.38
CA ARG A 146 -15.19 17.92 -4.43
C ARG A 146 -16.18 16.91 -4.98
N PHE A 147 -16.39 15.82 -4.25
CA PHE A 147 -17.30 14.76 -4.68
C PHE A 147 -18.63 14.83 -3.94
N ASP A 148 -19.70 14.44 -4.63
CA ASP A 148 -20.96 14.16 -3.96
C ASP A 148 -20.90 12.81 -3.21
N GLU A 149 -21.87 12.57 -2.35
CA GLU A 149 -21.89 11.35 -1.52
C GLU A 149 -22.00 10.07 -2.36
N ALA A 150 -22.67 10.12 -3.51
CA ALA A 150 -22.80 8.97 -4.39
C ALA A 150 -21.45 8.57 -4.99
N VAL A 151 -20.64 9.53 -5.42
CA VAL A 151 -19.29 9.29 -5.93
C VAL A 151 -18.37 8.80 -4.81
N ARG A 152 -18.45 9.38 -3.60
CA ARG A 152 -17.68 8.90 -2.45
C ARG A 152 -17.98 7.45 -2.10
N GLN A 153 -19.26 7.07 -2.06
CA GLN A 153 -19.67 5.70 -1.80
C GLN A 153 -19.15 4.74 -2.89
N LYS A 154 -19.33 5.11 -4.16
CA LYS A 154 -18.82 4.29 -5.28
C LYS A 154 -17.29 4.13 -5.25
N MET A 155 -16.57 5.17 -4.87
CA MET A 155 -15.11 5.12 -4.70
C MET A 155 -14.71 4.19 -3.54
N ARG A 156 -15.41 4.28 -2.41
CA ARG A 156 -15.23 3.36 -1.27
C ARG A 156 -15.42 1.91 -1.72
N ASP A 157 -16.53 1.62 -2.41
CA ASP A 157 -16.86 0.27 -2.88
C ASP A 157 -15.88 -0.23 -3.95
N PHE A 158 -15.40 0.65 -4.82
CA PHE A 158 -14.38 0.34 -5.82
C PHE A 158 -13.06 -0.11 -5.17
N VAL A 159 -12.57 0.67 -4.21
CA VAL A 159 -11.34 0.37 -3.48
C VAL A 159 -11.48 -0.92 -2.67
N GLN A 160 -12.61 -1.09 -1.97
CA GLN A 160 -12.91 -2.30 -1.20
C GLN A 160 -12.98 -3.55 -2.09
N ARG A 161 -13.39 -3.43 -3.36
CA ARG A 161 -13.42 -4.52 -4.35
C ARG A 161 -12.08 -4.80 -5.04
N GLY A 162 -10.99 -4.22 -4.54
CA GLY A 162 -9.65 -4.45 -5.09
C GLY A 162 -9.18 -3.39 -6.08
N GLY A 163 -9.95 -2.31 -6.28
CA GLY A 163 -9.48 -1.15 -7.04
C GLY A 163 -8.40 -0.36 -6.30
N THR A 164 -7.65 0.45 -7.04
CA THR A 164 -6.63 1.35 -6.49
C THR A 164 -6.88 2.78 -6.97
N VAL A 165 -6.72 3.76 -6.08
CA VAL A 165 -6.84 5.19 -6.42
C VAL A 165 -5.47 5.84 -6.35
N TRP A 166 -5.09 6.54 -7.40
CA TRP A 166 -3.90 7.37 -7.47
C TRP A 166 -4.28 8.84 -7.56
N ALA A 167 -3.51 9.69 -6.90
CA ALA A 167 -3.65 11.13 -7.02
C ALA A 167 -2.29 11.83 -7.08
N SER A 168 -2.18 12.89 -7.88
CA SER A 168 -0.99 13.76 -7.94
C SER A 168 -1.40 15.22 -7.86
N ALA A 169 -0.86 15.95 -6.88
CA ALA A 169 -1.05 17.39 -6.78
C ALA A 169 -0.14 18.07 -7.81
N CYS A 170 -0.71 18.55 -8.91
CA CYS A 170 0.03 19.24 -9.97
C CYS A 170 0.67 20.52 -9.40
N HIS A 171 1.94 20.78 -9.75
CA HIS A 171 2.84 21.78 -9.17
C HIS A 171 3.05 21.65 -7.64
N GLY A 172 2.65 20.54 -7.02
CA GLY A 172 2.63 20.40 -5.56
C GLY A 172 1.58 21.30 -4.90
N SER A 173 0.46 21.56 -5.60
CA SER A 173 -0.57 22.49 -5.14
C SER A 173 -1.14 22.12 -3.76
N PRO A 174 -1.07 23.01 -2.75
CA PRO A 174 -1.65 22.77 -1.45
C PRO A 174 -3.18 22.65 -1.52
N HIS A 175 -3.84 23.39 -2.42
CA HIS A 175 -5.29 23.32 -2.60
C HIS A 175 -5.77 21.96 -3.08
N PHE A 176 -5.05 21.33 -4.01
CA PHE A 176 -5.36 19.95 -4.41
C PHE A 176 -5.10 19.00 -3.25
N ALA A 177 -3.94 19.13 -2.59
CA ALA A 177 -3.53 18.23 -1.53
C ALA A 177 -4.49 18.23 -0.33
N GLU A 178 -4.91 19.39 0.15
CA GLU A 178 -5.86 19.52 1.26
C GLU A 178 -7.23 18.95 0.88
N ALA A 179 -7.77 19.33 -0.28
CA ALA A 179 -9.07 18.83 -0.72
C ALA A 179 -9.07 17.32 -0.94
N PHE A 180 -8.00 16.77 -1.53
CA PHE A 180 -7.89 15.33 -1.71
C PHE A 180 -7.84 14.59 -0.37
N ARG A 181 -7.10 15.12 0.62
CA ARG A 181 -7.07 14.55 1.98
C ARG A 181 -8.45 14.57 2.65
N GLU A 182 -9.19 15.67 2.54
CA GLU A 182 -10.55 15.77 3.07
C GLU A 182 -11.52 14.81 2.36
N GLU A 183 -11.44 14.68 1.04
CA GLU A 183 -12.23 13.70 0.30
C GLU A 183 -11.89 12.26 0.72
N MET A 184 -10.60 11.92 0.87
CA MET A 184 -10.21 10.58 1.34
C MET A 184 -10.64 10.31 2.78
N LYS A 185 -10.64 11.34 3.64
CA LYS A 185 -11.19 11.24 5.01
C LYS A 185 -12.70 11.01 5.01
N ALA A 186 -13.44 11.62 4.09
CA ALA A 186 -14.87 11.34 3.92
C ALA A 186 -15.10 9.92 3.37
N VAL A 187 -14.29 9.47 2.41
CA VAL A 187 -14.37 8.12 1.81
C VAL A 187 -13.85 7.03 2.75
N PHE A 188 -12.96 7.32 3.70
CA PHE A 188 -12.42 6.35 4.68
C PHE A 188 -12.19 7.01 6.05
N PRO A 189 -13.26 7.24 6.85
CA PRO A 189 -13.17 7.99 8.11
C PRO A 189 -12.25 7.31 9.14
N ASP A 190 -12.19 5.97 9.13
CA ASP A 190 -11.39 5.19 10.09
C ASP A 190 -9.97 4.90 9.59
N ARG A 191 -9.60 5.35 8.38
CA ARG A 191 -8.28 5.09 7.78
C ARG A 191 -7.70 6.37 7.18
N PRO A 192 -6.91 7.13 7.95
CA PRO A 192 -6.33 8.37 7.46
C PRO A 192 -5.27 8.09 6.38
N LEU A 193 -5.08 9.06 5.48
CA LEU A 193 -3.89 9.11 4.64
C LEU A 193 -2.67 9.32 5.53
N VAL A 194 -1.70 8.42 5.42
CA VAL A 194 -0.43 8.49 6.17
C VAL A 194 0.75 8.51 5.22
N THR A 195 1.81 9.23 5.58
CA THR A 195 3.06 9.18 4.83
C THR A 195 3.62 7.76 4.84
N LEU A 196 3.91 7.24 3.65
CA LEU A 196 4.49 5.91 3.49
C LEU A 196 5.93 5.91 3.97
N ALA A 197 6.31 4.86 4.69
CA ALA A 197 7.68 4.69 5.16
C ALA A 197 8.65 4.51 3.99
N PRO A 198 9.94 4.92 4.12
CA PRO A 198 10.94 4.78 3.05
C PRO A 198 11.13 3.34 2.59
N ASP A 199 10.78 2.39 3.44
CA ASP A 199 10.90 0.95 3.21
C ASP A 199 9.67 0.38 2.44
N HIS A 200 8.72 1.22 2.02
CA HIS A 200 7.52 0.78 1.31
C HIS A 200 7.83 0.23 -0.11
N PRO A 201 7.21 -0.90 -0.56
CA PRO A 201 7.38 -1.48 -1.89
C PRO A 201 7.18 -0.49 -3.05
N LEU A 202 6.30 0.51 -2.90
CA LEU A 202 6.11 1.56 -3.91
C LEU A 202 7.40 2.31 -4.26
N PHE A 203 8.41 2.31 -3.37
CA PHE A 203 9.69 2.96 -3.62
C PHE A 203 10.76 2.01 -4.18
N ARG A 204 10.50 0.70 -4.30
CA ARG A 204 11.55 -0.29 -4.59
C ARG A 204 11.14 -1.55 -5.35
N CYS A 205 9.87 -1.76 -5.66
CA CYS A 205 9.36 -3.01 -6.23
C CYS A 205 9.94 -3.33 -7.62
N THR A 206 10.18 -2.32 -8.45
CA THR A 206 10.82 -2.47 -9.78
C THR A 206 12.12 -1.68 -9.86
N HIS A 207 12.08 -0.43 -9.40
CA HIS A 207 13.24 0.46 -9.31
C HIS A 207 13.43 0.89 -7.86
N ALA A 208 14.64 0.74 -7.32
CA ALA A 208 15.00 1.31 -6.03
C ALA A 208 15.12 2.83 -6.14
N VAL A 209 14.18 3.56 -5.53
CA VAL A 209 14.11 5.03 -5.49
C VAL A 209 14.24 5.47 -4.04
N GLU A 210 15.48 5.53 -3.56
CA GLU A 210 15.80 5.94 -2.18
C GLU A 210 15.80 7.46 -1.99
N LYS A 211 16.13 8.18 -3.06
CA LYS A 211 16.18 9.64 -3.10
C LYS A 211 15.63 10.13 -4.43
N VAL A 212 14.99 11.29 -4.39
CA VAL A 212 14.50 11.99 -5.58
C VAL A 212 14.93 13.45 -5.56
N LYS A 213 15.08 14.00 -6.76
CA LYS A 213 15.33 15.43 -6.97
C LYS A 213 14.02 16.19 -7.03
N TYR A 214 13.96 17.32 -6.35
CA TYR A 214 12.79 18.19 -6.34
C TYR A 214 13.07 19.53 -7.03
N SER A 215 12.03 20.13 -7.62
CA SER A 215 12.06 21.55 -8.04
C SER A 215 11.85 22.51 -6.87
N GLY A 216 11.80 23.82 -7.16
CA GLY A 216 11.35 24.83 -6.20
C GLY A 216 12.29 25.03 -5.01
N GLY A 217 13.58 24.69 -5.15
CA GLY A 217 14.59 24.84 -4.09
C GLY A 217 14.49 23.81 -2.96
N ARG A 218 13.61 22.81 -3.07
CA ARG A 218 13.51 21.73 -2.08
C ARG A 218 14.75 20.80 -2.15
N PRO A 219 15.40 20.49 -1.02
CA PRO A 219 16.52 19.56 -0.99
C PRO A 219 16.14 18.17 -1.49
N GLU A 220 17.08 17.48 -2.13
CA GLU A 220 16.94 16.07 -2.47
C GLU A 220 16.69 15.24 -1.20
N GLY A 221 15.84 14.22 -1.30
CA GLY A 221 15.48 13.41 -0.15
C GLY A 221 14.61 12.22 -0.53
N VAL A 222 14.16 11.48 0.48
CA VAL A 222 13.25 10.34 0.26
C VAL A 222 11.99 10.81 -0.48
N PRO A 223 11.51 10.06 -1.49
CA PRO A 223 10.22 10.36 -2.13
C PRO A 223 9.09 10.37 -1.09
N ILE A 224 8.20 11.35 -1.18
CA ILE A 224 7.05 11.47 -0.29
C ILE A 224 5.79 11.05 -1.05
N LEU A 225 5.22 9.92 -0.63
CA LEU A 225 3.88 9.47 -1.00
C LEU A 225 3.08 9.28 0.29
N GLU A 226 1.80 9.61 0.24
CA GLU A 226 0.82 9.29 1.26
C GLU A 226 -0.04 8.13 0.79
N GLY A 227 -0.56 7.32 1.70
CA GLY A 227 -1.44 6.23 1.32
C GLY A 227 -2.43 5.80 2.39
N ILE A 228 -3.50 5.16 1.91
CA ILE A 228 -4.47 4.44 2.73
C ILE A 228 -4.27 2.96 2.45
N THR A 229 -3.95 2.22 3.51
CA THR A 229 -3.71 0.78 3.45
C THR A 229 -4.99 0.04 3.88
N LEU A 230 -5.39 -0.98 3.12
CA LEU A 230 -6.43 -1.96 3.46
C LEU A 230 -5.80 -3.35 3.37
N GLY A 231 -5.79 -4.11 4.46
CA GLY A 231 -4.97 -5.31 4.48
C GLY A 231 -3.49 -4.95 4.46
N CYS A 232 -2.71 -5.81 3.82
CA CYS A 232 -1.34 -5.53 3.38
C CYS A 232 -1.19 -4.70 2.10
N ARG A 233 -2.29 -4.09 1.60
CA ARG A 233 -2.32 -3.36 0.32
C ARG A 233 -2.60 -1.87 0.52
N THR A 234 -1.64 -1.01 0.16
CA THR A 234 -1.90 0.42 -0.07
C THR A 234 -2.83 0.61 -1.28
N ALA A 235 -4.10 0.93 -1.01
CA ALA A 235 -5.14 1.01 -2.02
C ALA A 235 -5.45 2.44 -2.48
N VAL A 236 -5.05 3.45 -1.70
CA VAL A 236 -4.98 4.84 -2.15
C VAL A 236 -3.52 5.28 -2.07
N VAL A 237 -3.01 5.86 -3.16
CA VAL A 237 -1.65 6.42 -3.24
C VAL A 237 -1.75 7.87 -3.69
N PHE A 238 -1.23 8.78 -2.88
CA PHE A 238 -1.26 10.21 -3.15
C PHE A 238 0.15 10.79 -3.17
N ALA A 239 0.48 11.50 -4.24
CA ALA A 239 1.70 12.27 -4.37
C ALA A 239 1.40 13.75 -4.07
N PRO A 240 1.75 14.27 -2.87
CA PRO A 240 1.59 15.68 -2.54
C PRO A 240 2.55 16.58 -3.31
N TYR A 241 3.65 16.02 -3.81
CA TYR A 241 4.54 16.67 -4.77
C TYR A 241 4.32 16.08 -6.14
N ASP A 242 4.34 16.96 -7.13
CA ASP A 242 3.90 16.68 -8.48
C ASP A 242 4.75 15.60 -9.17
N LEU A 243 4.06 14.57 -9.68
CA LEU A 243 4.61 13.56 -10.58
C LEU A 243 4.10 13.72 -12.03
N CYS A 244 2.97 14.39 -12.21
CA CYS A 244 2.22 14.42 -13.47
C CYS A 244 2.87 15.30 -14.53
N CYS A 245 3.51 16.41 -14.15
CA CYS A 245 4.27 17.24 -15.08
C CYS A 245 5.46 16.47 -15.70
N ALA A 246 6.12 15.66 -14.88
CA ALA A 246 7.19 14.78 -15.35
C ALA A 246 6.64 13.67 -16.27
N TRP A 247 5.48 13.12 -15.95
CA TRP A 247 4.81 12.11 -16.77
C TRP A 247 4.34 12.66 -18.12
N ASP A 248 3.89 13.92 -18.20
CA ASP A 248 3.36 14.52 -19.44
C ASP A 248 4.43 15.03 -20.40
N SER A 249 5.40 15.81 -19.91
CA SER A 249 6.39 16.42 -20.80
C SER A 249 7.78 16.58 -20.24
N PHE A 250 8.04 16.07 -19.03
CA PHE A 250 9.25 16.40 -18.27
C PHE A 250 9.43 17.92 -18.09
N HIS A 251 8.33 18.66 -18.20
CA HIS A 251 8.38 20.09 -17.96
C HIS A 251 8.46 20.31 -16.44
N VAL A 252 9.12 21.40 -16.07
CA VAL A 252 9.29 21.80 -14.68
C VAL A 252 8.64 23.17 -14.58
N PRO A 253 7.60 23.33 -13.74
CA PRO A 253 6.95 24.62 -13.60
C PRO A 253 7.90 25.63 -12.94
N GLU A 254 7.74 26.91 -13.28
CA GLU A 254 8.53 28.00 -12.69
C GLU A 254 8.30 28.10 -11.18
N GLU A 255 7.06 27.84 -10.75
CA GLU A 255 6.62 27.82 -9.35
C GLU A 255 6.06 26.45 -8.97
N GLY A 256 6.27 26.04 -7.72
CA GLY A 256 5.79 24.77 -7.19
C GLY A 256 6.86 23.69 -7.04
N ILE A 257 6.45 22.56 -6.47
CA ILE A 257 7.33 21.45 -6.09
C ILE A 257 6.91 20.20 -6.85
N CYS A 258 7.77 19.76 -7.77
CA CYS A 258 7.64 18.51 -8.51
C CYS A 258 8.85 17.61 -8.29
N VAL A 259 8.64 16.31 -8.46
CA VAL A 259 9.72 15.32 -8.57
C VAL A 259 10.25 15.35 -10.00
N LEU A 260 11.56 15.50 -10.15
CA LEU A 260 12.16 15.78 -11.44
C LEU A 260 12.42 14.51 -12.27
N GLY A 261 12.24 14.67 -13.58
CA GLY A 261 12.84 13.81 -14.60
C GLY A 261 12.52 12.32 -14.46
N ASP A 262 13.58 11.50 -14.56
CA ASP A 262 13.50 10.04 -14.52
C ASP A 262 13.02 9.48 -13.19
N ASP A 263 13.20 10.21 -12.08
CA ASP A 263 12.81 9.71 -10.76
C ASP A 263 11.29 9.64 -10.61
N ALA A 264 10.57 10.64 -11.14
CA ALA A 264 9.10 10.58 -11.20
C ALA A 264 8.61 9.44 -12.09
N VAL A 265 9.29 9.15 -13.22
CA VAL A 265 8.93 8.02 -14.08
C VAL A 265 9.19 6.68 -13.39
N LYS A 266 10.31 6.52 -12.67
CA LYS A 266 10.58 5.30 -11.88
C LYS A 266 9.50 5.09 -10.81
N LEU A 267 9.08 6.15 -10.12
CA LEU A 267 7.98 6.09 -9.16
C LEU A 267 6.67 5.65 -9.83
N GLY A 268 6.31 6.25 -10.97
CA GLY A 268 5.10 5.86 -11.70
C GLY A 268 5.13 4.40 -12.19
N VAL A 269 6.29 3.91 -12.62
CA VAL A 269 6.49 2.50 -13.01
C VAL A 269 6.34 1.57 -11.81
N ASN A 270 6.93 1.92 -10.67
CA ASN A 270 6.75 1.17 -9.42
C ASN A 270 5.28 1.16 -8.98
N MET A 271 4.58 2.29 -9.05
CA MET A 271 3.15 2.39 -8.71
C MET A 271 2.34 1.43 -9.58
N ALA A 272 2.57 1.40 -10.89
CA ALA A 272 1.89 0.47 -11.80
C ALA A 272 2.21 -0.99 -11.50
N ALA A 273 3.50 -1.34 -11.34
CA ALA A 273 3.94 -2.69 -11.01
C ALA A 273 3.35 -3.18 -9.67
N TYR A 274 3.29 -2.30 -8.69
CA TYR A 274 2.67 -2.55 -7.39
C TYR A 274 1.18 -2.86 -7.55
N ALA A 275 0.42 -2.00 -8.25
CA ALA A 275 -1.01 -2.19 -8.44
C ALA A 275 -1.33 -3.49 -9.21
N ILE A 276 -0.53 -3.82 -10.23
CA ILE A 276 -0.67 -5.08 -10.99
C ILE A 276 -0.41 -6.29 -10.08
N ALA A 277 0.68 -6.27 -9.31
CA ALA A 277 1.03 -7.39 -8.44
C ALA A 277 -0.02 -7.63 -7.35
N TYR A 278 -0.50 -6.56 -6.71
CA TYR A 278 -1.48 -6.62 -5.64
C TYR A 278 -2.93 -6.79 -6.10
N TYR A 279 -3.18 -6.93 -7.40
CA TYR A 279 -4.54 -7.05 -7.94
C TYR A 279 -5.29 -8.26 -7.36
N ASN A 280 -4.65 -9.43 -7.34
CA ASN A 280 -5.27 -10.65 -6.81
C ASN A 280 -5.52 -10.55 -5.30
N LEU A 281 -4.55 -10.05 -4.53
CA LEU A 281 -4.73 -9.83 -3.10
C LEU A 281 -5.88 -8.84 -2.82
N GLY A 282 -5.98 -7.76 -3.60
CA GLY A 282 -7.08 -6.79 -3.48
C GLY A 282 -8.45 -7.44 -3.69
N ARG A 283 -8.57 -8.37 -4.66
CA ARG A 283 -9.80 -9.15 -4.88
C ARG A 283 -10.06 -10.12 -3.73
N PHE A 284 -9.04 -10.78 -3.20
CA PHE A 284 -9.18 -11.67 -2.06
C PHE A 284 -9.69 -10.93 -0.83
N LEU A 285 -9.05 -9.81 -0.47
CA LEU A 285 -9.43 -8.99 0.67
C LEU A 285 -10.85 -8.41 0.53
N SER A 286 -11.33 -8.22 -0.71
CA SER A 286 -12.71 -7.80 -0.97
C SER A 286 -13.77 -8.82 -0.59
N GLN A 287 -13.43 -10.10 -0.59
CA GLN A 287 -14.39 -11.19 -0.33
C GLN A 287 -14.68 -11.38 1.16
N ARG A 288 -14.22 -10.45 2.02
CA ARG A 288 -14.40 -10.37 3.47
C ARG A 288 -14.84 -11.70 4.08
N ARG A 289 -13.87 -12.56 4.41
CA ARG A 289 -14.14 -13.74 5.23
C ARG A 289 -14.42 -13.24 6.65
N THR A 290 -15.65 -12.83 6.92
CA THR A 290 -16.12 -12.70 8.31
C THR A 290 -16.18 -14.12 8.86
N ILE A 291 -15.07 -14.60 9.41
CA ILE A 291 -15.10 -15.80 10.23
C ILE A 291 -15.73 -15.34 11.54
N GLU A 292 -17.05 -15.56 11.66
CA GLU A 292 -17.74 -15.35 12.93
C GLU A 292 -17.11 -16.28 13.97
N MET A 293 -16.29 -15.70 14.82
CA MET A 293 -15.82 -16.37 16.02
C MET A 293 -16.96 -16.25 17.03
N ASP A 294 -17.80 -17.29 17.11
CA ASP A 294 -19.01 -17.32 17.94
C ASP A 294 -18.75 -16.74 19.34
N GLY A 295 -19.44 -15.63 19.65
CA GLY A 295 -19.33 -14.95 20.93
C GLY A 295 -20.14 -15.61 22.03
N ALA A 296 -19.50 -15.74 23.19
CA ALA A 296 -20.04 -15.98 24.55
C ALA A 296 -20.77 -17.31 24.80
N GLY A 297 -20.02 -18.28 25.36
CA GLY A 297 -20.53 -19.45 26.10
C GLY A 297 -19.55 -19.85 27.23
N PRO A 298 -19.99 -20.59 28.26
CA PRO A 298 -19.29 -20.68 29.54
C PRO A 298 -18.05 -21.60 29.50
N VAL A 299 -16.98 -21.16 30.18
CA VAL A 299 -15.79 -21.90 30.67
C VAL A 299 -15.34 -23.07 29.77
N GLY A 300 -14.41 -22.78 28.86
CA GLY A 300 -13.80 -23.74 27.92
C GLY A 300 -13.17 -23.14 26.65
N ASP A 301 -13.29 -21.82 26.46
CA ASP A 301 -12.91 -21.13 25.22
C ASP A 301 -11.52 -20.47 25.33
N PHE A 302 -10.65 -20.65 24.33
CA PHE A 302 -9.38 -19.90 24.23
C PHE A 302 -9.67 -18.53 23.64
N VAL A 303 -9.52 -17.47 24.44
CA VAL A 303 -9.69 -16.10 23.98
C VAL A 303 -8.32 -15.44 23.91
N TYR A 304 -7.88 -15.08 22.70
CA TYR A 304 -6.69 -14.25 22.55
C TYR A 304 -7.08 -12.77 22.54
N ALA A 305 -6.18 -11.94 23.06
CA ALA A 305 -6.31 -10.51 23.06
C ALA A 305 -5.39 -9.88 22.00
N GLN A 306 -5.97 -9.21 21.00
CA GLN A 306 -5.23 -8.45 20.00
C GLN A 306 -4.99 -7.04 20.53
N VAL A 307 -3.71 -6.65 20.62
CA VAL A 307 -3.28 -5.40 21.22
C VAL A 307 -3.52 -4.23 20.25
N LYS A 308 -4.28 -3.23 20.67
CA LYS A 308 -4.50 -2.00 19.92
C LYS A 308 -3.31 -1.05 20.05
N THR A 309 -2.74 -0.67 18.92
CA THR A 309 -1.70 0.36 18.80
C THR A 309 -2.01 1.29 17.62
N ASN A 310 -1.28 2.40 17.53
CA ASN A 310 -1.38 3.30 16.37
C ASN A 310 -0.60 2.79 15.13
N ALA A 311 0.00 1.59 15.21
CA ALA A 311 0.83 1.00 14.15
C ALA A 311 0.06 0.23 13.07
N ASP A 312 -1.25 0.47 12.90
CA ASP A 312 -2.13 -0.38 12.08
C ASP A 312 -2.33 -1.74 12.73
N TRP A 313 -2.93 -1.74 13.92
CA TRP A 313 -2.98 -2.89 14.84
C TRP A 313 -3.75 -4.11 14.35
N ASP A 314 -4.55 -3.97 13.30
CA ASP A 314 -5.31 -5.05 12.66
C ASP A 314 -5.16 -4.98 11.13
N PRO A 315 -3.94 -5.22 10.63
CA PRO A 315 -3.67 -5.15 9.21
C PRO A 315 -4.34 -6.33 8.49
N ASP A 316 -4.33 -7.52 9.09
CA ASP A 316 -4.85 -8.77 8.50
C ASP A 316 -5.93 -9.41 9.39
N PRO A 317 -7.18 -8.89 9.38
CA PRO A 317 -8.23 -9.34 10.30
C PRO A 317 -8.57 -10.84 10.20
N SER A 318 -8.25 -11.47 9.07
CA SER A 318 -8.57 -12.88 8.81
C SER A 318 -7.43 -13.85 9.14
N ALA A 319 -6.21 -13.34 9.34
CA ALA A 319 -4.99 -14.13 9.52
C ALA A 319 -5.09 -15.04 10.74
N PHE A 320 -5.35 -14.47 11.92
CA PHE A 320 -5.37 -15.24 13.16
C PHE A 320 -6.55 -16.23 13.20
N ALA A 321 -7.71 -15.85 12.66
CA ALA A 321 -8.85 -16.77 12.54
C ALA A 321 -8.52 -17.98 11.63
N SER A 322 -7.77 -17.76 10.55
CA SER A 322 -7.29 -18.83 9.67
C SER A 322 -6.26 -19.73 10.37
N LEU A 323 -5.36 -19.14 11.17
CA LEU A 323 -4.43 -19.89 12.02
C LEU A 323 -5.18 -20.78 13.03
N LEU A 324 -6.18 -20.24 13.71
CA LEU A 324 -6.98 -21.00 14.68
C LEU A 324 -7.73 -22.17 14.04
N LYS A 325 -8.29 -21.96 12.84
CA LYS A 325 -8.90 -23.04 12.04
C LYS A 325 -7.88 -24.13 11.71
N SER A 326 -6.65 -23.75 11.36
CA SER A 326 -5.57 -24.70 11.12
C SER A 326 -5.18 -25.46 12.39
N ALA A 327 -5.12 -24.79 13.54
CA ALA A 327 -4.82 -25.42 14.83
C ALA A 327 -5.89 -26.43 15.25
N ILE A 328 -7.18 -26.11 15.06
CA ILE A 328 -8.30 -27.06 15.29
C ILE A 328 -8.13 -28.30 14.41
N ALA A 329 -7.91 -28.09 13.11
CA ALA A 329 -7.78 -29.18 12.15
C ALA A 329 -6.57 -30.09 12.48
N ALA A 330 -5.44 -29.49 12.88
CA ALA A 330 -4.20 -30.22 13.17
C ALA A 330 -4.24 -30.99 14.51
N THR A 331 -4.98 -30.50 15.50
CA THR A 331 -5.04 -31.11 16.85
C THR A 331 -6.31 -31.92 17.10
N ASN A 332 -7.30 -31.84 16.22
CA ASN A 332 -8.64 -32.39 16.41
C ASN A 332 -9.32 -31.92 17.72
N THR A 333 -8.96 -30.72 18.17
CA THR A 333 -9.44 -30.15 19.44
C THR A 333 -10.78 -29.45 19.25
N LYS A 334 -11.71 -29.64 20.20
CA LYS A 334 -13.02 -28.95 20.23
C LYS A 334 -13.00 -27.68 21.09
N VAL A 335 -12.02 -26.81 20.87
CA VAL A 335 -11.93 -25.51 21.55
C VAL A 335 -12.59 -24.46 20.67
N ARG A 336 -13.44 -23.62 21.27
CA ARG A 336 -13.91 -22.41 20.60
C ARG A 336 -12.89 -21.32 20.85
N PHE A 337 -12.65 -20.53 19.82
CA PHE A 337 -11.72 -19.44 19.89
C PHE A 337 -12.49 -18.12 19.93
N GLY A 338 -12.06 -17.21 20.78
CA GLY A 338 -12.54 -15.83 20.82
C GLY A 338 -11.41 -14.86 20.51
N ARG A 339 -11.77 -13.70 19.97
CA ARG A 339 -10.89 -12.53 19.81
C ARG A 339 -11.41 -11.40 20.69
N LYS A 340 -10.50 -10.73 21.40
CA LYS A 340 -10.77 -9.46 22.09
C LYS A 340 -9.78 -8.40 21.67
N ASP A 341 -10.26 -7.24 21.25
CA ASP A 341 -9.39 -6.13 20.87
C ASP A 341 -9.19 -5.21 22.07
N VAL A 342 -8.00 -5.20 22.66
CA VAL A 342 -7.74 -4.53 23.95
C VAL A 342 -6.60 -3.52 23.85
N PRO A 343 -6.69 -2.35 24.51
CA PRO A 343 -5.50 -1.59 24.86
C PRO A 343 -4.68 -2.35 25.93
N LEU A 344 -3.38 -2.08 26.05
CA LEU A 344 -2.55 -2.72 27.10
C LEU A 344 -2.93 -2.28 28.53
N THR A 345 -3.64 -1.18 28.68
CA THR A 345 -4.15 -0.71 29.99
C THR A 345 -5.54 -1.25 30.32
N ASP A 346 -6.05 -2.22 29.57
CA ASP A 346 -7.33 -2.85 29.87
C ASP A 346 -7.27 -3.51 31.26
N PRO A 347 -8.22 -3.21 32.18
CA PRO A 347 -8.21 -3.78 33.53
C PRO A 347 -8.35 -5.31 33.54
N ASP A 348 -8.92 -5.90 32.48
CA ASP A 348 -9.12 -7.33 32.31
C ASP A 348 -7.98 -7.99 31.52
N LEU A 349 -6.86 -7.31 31.24
CA LEU A 349 -5.77 -7.84 30.42
C LEU A 349 -5.25 -9.20 30.95
N THR A 350 -5.18 -9.37 32.28
CA THR A 350 -4.71 -10.61 32.91
C THR A 350 -5.66 -11.79 32.76
N ASN A 351 -6.89 -11.57 32.29
CA ASN A 351 -7.84 -12.64 31.99
C ASN A 351 -7.55 -13.34 30.64
N TYR A 352 -6.69 -12.76 29.81
CA TYR A 352 -6.32 -13.29 28.50
C TYR A 352 -4.91 -13.90 28.56
N PRO A 353 -4.75 -15.23 28.40
CA PRO A 353 -3.43 -15.86 28.53
C PRO A 353 -2.47 -15.52 27.37
N PHE A 354 -3.01 -15.05 26.24
CA PHE A 354 -2.27 -14.85 25.00
C PHE A 354 -2.56 -13.48 24.40
N LEU A 355 -1.52 -12.68 24.22
CA LEU A 355 -1.55 -11.41 23.48
C LEU A 355 -0.99 -11.59 22.08
N TYR A 356 -1.67 -11.00 21.10
CA TYR A 356 -1.17 -10.85 19.73
C TYR A 356 -0.92 -9.38 19.42
N LEU A 357 0.27 -9.06 18.92
CA LEU A 357 0.66 -7.70 18.53
C LEU A 357 1.22 -7.71 17.10
N THR A 358 0.63 -6.90 16.23
CA THR A 358 1.10 -6.77 14.84
C THR A 358 0.89 -5.35 14.35
N GLY A 359 1.50 -5.01 13.21
CA GLY A 359 1.31 -3.73 12.55
C GLY A 359 2.34 -3.44 11.46
N HIS A 360 2.07 -2.36 10.72
CA HIS A 360 2.90 -1.90 9.63
C HIS A 360 3.85 -0.75 9.99
N ARG A 361 3.53 0.01 11.03
CA ARG A 361 4.18 1.31 11.32
C ARG A 361 4.89 1.31 12.67
N ASP A 362 5.58 2.42 12.94
CA ASP A 362 6.12 2.70 14.27
C ASP A 362 4.97 2.90 15.30
N PHE A 363 5.24 2.54 16.56
CA PHE A 363 4.37 2.76 17.72
C PHE A 363 5.22 2.93 18.98
N ALA A 364 4.74 3.71 19.94
CA ALA A 364 5.38 3.81 21.25
C ALA A 364 4.34 3.53 22.34
N PHE A 365 4.72 2.73 23.33
CA PHE A 365 3.91 2.55 24.53
C PHE A 365 4.10 3.73 25.47
N SER A 366 3.00 4.16 26.08
CA SER A 366 3.04 4.98 27.30
C SER A 366 3.68 4.19 28.44
N GLU A 367 4.12 4.90 29.48
CA GLU A 367 4.68 4.26 30.69
C GLU A 367 3.67 3.30 31.35
N ALA A 368 2.38 3.63 31.30
CA ALA A 368 1.32 2.77 31.83
C ALA A 368 1.18 1.48 31.02
N GLU A 369 1.16 1.57 29.68
CA GLU A 369 1.09 0.40 28.80
C GLU A 369 2.34 -0.49 28.93
N ALA A 370 3.53 0.11 29.00
CA ALA A 370 4.77 -0.63 29.18
C ALA A 370 4.82 -1.33 30.55
N GLY A 371 4.34 -0.66 31.61
CA GLY A 371 4.21 -1.23 32.94
C GLY A 371 3.19 -2.38 33.00
N ALA A 372 2.05 -2.23 32.33
CA ALA A 372 1.01 -3.26 32.26
C ALA A 372 1.50 -4.50 31.49
N LEU A 373 2.16 -4.33 30.34
CA LEU A 373 2.72 -5.44 29.58
C LEU A 373 3.83 -6.16 30.35
N ARG A 374 4.68 -5.42 31.09
CA ARG A 374 5.69 -6.01 31.97
C ARG A 374 5.03 -6.87 33.05
N HIS A 375 4.00 -6.35 33.72
CA HIS A 375 3.28 -7.09 34.76
C HIS A 375 2.63 -8.36 34.19
N PHE A 376 1.99 -8.23 33.02
CA PHE A 376 1.38 -9.34 32.30
C PHE A 376 2.39 -10.47 32.01
N LEU A 377 3.53 -10.15 31.41
CA LEU A 377 4.56 -11.13 31.04
C LEU A 377 5.23 -11.76 32.27
N SER A 378 5.49 -10.97 33.32
CA SER A 378 6.06 -11.47 34.58
C SER A 378 5.13 -12.44 35.33
N ASN A 379 3.82 -12.37 35.08
CA ASN A 379 2.82 -13.24 35.69
C ASN A 379 2.46 -14.46 34.81
N GLY A 380 3.27 -14.77 33.81
CA GLY A 380 3.09 -15.95 32.95
C GLY A 380 2.25 -15.72 31.70
N GLY A 381 1.84 -14.49 31.42
CA GLY A 381 1.22 -14.14 30.16
C GLY A 381 2.17 -14.35 28.98
N PHE A 382 1.61 -14.68 27.80
CA PHE A 382 2.37 -14.92 26.58
C PHE A 382 2.11 -13.82 25.54
N LEU A 383 3.16 -13.32 24.88
CA LEU A 383 3.06 -12.37 23.77
C LEU A 383 3.63 -12.99 22.48
N LEU A 384 2.78 -13.10 21.45
CA LEU A 384 3.21 -13.26 20.07
C LEU A 384 3.19 -11.89 19.38
N ALA A 385 4.34 -11.48 18.85
CA ALA A 385 4.44 -10.31 17.99
C ALA A 385 4.86 -10.69 16.56
N ASP A 386 4.26 -10.04 15.57
CA ASP A 386 4.51 -10.29 14.15
C ASP A 386 4.63 -8.97 13.38
N ALA A 387 5.76 -8.75 12.71
CA ALA A 387 5.93 -7.57 11.86
C ALA A 387 5.19 -7.77 10.55
N CYS A 388 3.98 -7.21 10.44
CA CYS A 388 3.13 -7.39 9.26
C CYS A 388 3.88 -6.95 7.98
N CYS A 389 3.85 -7.75 6.92
CA CYS A 389 4.66 -7.59 5.69
C CYS A 389 6.20 -7.55 5.89
N GLY A 390 6.71 -7.82 7.09
CA GLY A 390 8.11 -7.65 7.49
C GLY A 390 8.58 -6.19 7.48
N ARG A 391 7.71 -5.27 7.91
CA ARG A 391 7.99 -3.82 7.93
C ARG A 391 9.09 -3.45 8.92
N LEU A 392 10.08 -2.69 8.45
CA LEU A 392 11.23 -2.28 9.28
C LEU A 392 10.82 -1.27 10.36
N ALA A 393 9.82 -0.42 10.08
CA ALA A 393 9.33 0.56 11.05
C ALA A 393 8.74 -0.13 12.29
N PHE A 394 7.97 -1.22 12.09
CA PHE A 394 7.42 -2.00 13.18
C PHE A 394 8.51 -2.82 13.90
N ASP A 395 9.45 -3.44 13.18
CA ASP A 395 10.59 -4.16 13.80
C ASP A 395 11.41 -3.25 14.72
N ALA A 396 11.76 -2.05 14.25
CA ALA A 396 12.48 -1.06 15.05
C ALA A 396 11.69 -0.63 16.30
N ALA A 397 10.38 -0.42 16.15
CA ALA A 397 9.48 -0.07 17.24
C ALA A 397 9.39 -1.18 18.28
N PHE A 398 9.10 -2.40 17.86
CA PHE A 398 8.96 -3.56 18.75
C PHE A 398 10.24 -3.79 19.57
N ARG A 399 11.41 -3.75 18.94
CA ARG A 399 12.70 -3.90 19.65
C ARG A 399 12.92 -2.79 20.68
N ARG A 400 12.60 -1.54 20.33
CA ARG A 400 12.71 -0.38 21.24
C ARG A 400 11.78 -0.53 22.43
N GLU A 401 10.51 -0.87 22.18
CA GLU A 401 9.49 -0.99 23.22
C GLU A 401 9.75 -2.19 24.14
N MET A 402 10.15 -3.34 23.60
CA MET A 402 10.46 -4.51 24.44
C MET A 402 11.67 -4.28 25.35
N LYS A 403 12.66 -3.49 24.92
CA LYS A 403 13.76 -3.06 25.79
C LYS A 403 13.28 -2.15 26.93
N ARG A 404 12.22 -1.36 26.73
CA ARG A 404 11.59 -0.57 27.80
C ARG A 404 10.76 -1.44 28.73
N VAL A 405 10.03 -2.42 28.19
CA VAL A 405 9.14 -3.32 28.94
C VAL A 405 9.93 -4.34 29.77
N LEU A 406 11.00 -4.91 29.24
CA LEU A 406 11.85 -5.92 29.89
C LEU A 406 13.34 -5.56 29.74
N PRO A 407 13.85 -4.54 30.48
CA PRO A 407 15.22 -4.03 30.32
C PRO A 407 16.30 -5.04 30.67
N ASP A 408 15.99 -6.02 31.53
CA ASP A 408 16.92 -7.05 32.00
C ASP A 408 16.84 -8.36 31.18
N HIS A 409 15.95 -8.43 30.17
CA HIS A 409 15.79 -9.60 29.33
C HIS A 409 16.02 -9.24 27.86
N ALA A 410 16.96 -9.96 27.22
CA ALA A 410 17.27 -9.74 25.81
C ALA A 410 16.25 -10.45 24.89
N LEU A 411 15.94 -9.79 23.77
CA LEU A 411 15.30 -10.42 22.62
C LEU A 411 16.39 -11.08 21.77
N GLU A 412 16.38 -12.40 21.71
CA GLU A 412 17.43 -13.21 21.06
C GLU A 412 16.83 -14.19 20.07
N GLU A 413 17.60 -14.58 19.05
CA GLU A 413 17.21 -15.65 18.13
C GLU A 413 16.98 -16.96 18.90
N LEU A 414 15.85 -17.61 18.65
CA LEU A 414 15.54 -18.90 19.26
C LEU A 414 16.40 -19.98 18.61
N PRO A 415 17.07 -20.84 19.39
CA PRO A 415 17.87 -21.92 18.83
C PRO A 415 16.98 -22.89 18.05
N GLN A 416 17.51 -23.52 17.00
CA GLN A 416 16.77 -24.48 16.18
C GLN A 416 16.27 -25.71 16.96
N THR A 417 16.83 -25.96 18.15
CA THR A 417 16.37 -27.00 19.10
C THR A 417 15.24 -26.52 20.02
N HIS A 418 14.78 -25.28 19.90
CA HIS A 418 13.72 -24.73 20.76
C HIS A 418 12.41 -25.48 20.51
N PRO A 419 11.63 -25.83 21.56
CA PRO A 419 10.41 -26.63 21.42
C PRO A 419 9.40 -26.07 20.41
N VAL A 420 9.35 -24.75 20.23
CA VAL A 420 8.49 -24.09 19.23
C VAL A 420 8.67 -24.62 17.80
N PHE A 421 9.84 -25.17 17.45
CA PHE A 421 10.07 -25.74 16.12
C PHE A 421 9.72 -27.24 16.03
N SER A 422 9.25 -27.85 17.13
CA SER A 422 8.97 -29.29 17.20
C SER A 422 7.75 -29.69 18.05
N THR A 423 6.94 -28.75 18.56
CA THR A 423 5.80 -29.05 19.46
C THR A 423 4.78 -30.01 18.82
N LEU A 424 4.31 -29.71 17.60
CA LEU A 424 3.42 -30.59 16.83
C LEU A 424 4.04 -30.97 15.49
N HIS A 425 4.49 -29.96 14.75
CA HIS A 425 5.22 -30.14 13.50
C HIS A 425 6.71 -30.03 13.78
N ARG A 426 7.51 -30.97 13.26
CA ARG A 426 8.97 -30.84 13.23
C ARG A 426 9.37 -29.98 12.03
N ILE A 427 9.90 -28.79 12.31
CA ILE A 427 10.20 -27.75 11.32
C ILE A 427 11.70 -27.49 11.34
N GLU A 428 12.42 -28.06 10.37
CA GLU A 428 13.87 -27.88 10.20
C GLU A 428 14.18 -26.83 9.11
N SER A 429 13.21 -26.58 8.23
CA SER A 429 13.30 -25.58 7.18
C SER A 429 11.92 -25.02 6.85
N VAL A 430 11.89 -23.79 6.37
CA VAL A 430 10.69 -23.11 5.87
C VAL A 430 10.96 -22.47 4.52
N ALA A 431 9.94 -22.44 3.67
CA ALA A 431 9.96 -21.62 2.47
C ALA A 431 9.68 -20.16 2.84
N TYR A 432 10.56 -19.26 2.43
CA TYR A 432 10.36 -17.81 2.55
C TYR A 432 9.80 -17.18 1.27
N THR A 433 9.15 -16.01 1.39
CA THR A 433 8.63 -15.25 0.24
C THR A 433 9.75 -14.85 -0.73
N PRO A 434 9.44 -14.57 -2.02
CA PRO A 434 10.45 -14.16 -2.99
C PRO A 434 11.31 -12.98 -2.53
N GLN A 435 10.75 -12.02 -1.80
CA GLN A 435 11.50 -10.86 -1.30
C GLN A 435 12.56 -11.23 -0.27
N VAL A 436 12.23 -12.12 0.66
CA VAL A 436 13.21 -12.59 1.64
C VAL A 436 14.33 -13.34 0.92
N ARG A 437 14.02 -14.20 -0.05
CA ARG A 437 15.04 -14.95 -0.80
C ARG A 437 16.00 -14.03 -1.56
N VAL A 438 15.47 -12.98 -2.19
CA VAL A 438 16.29 -11.98 -2.91
C VAL A 438 17.18 -11.20 -1.95
N SER A 439 16.64 -10.78 -0.79
CA SER A 439 17.35 -9.88 0.14
C SER A 439 18.26 -10.59 1.14
N PHE A 440 17.98 -11.85 1.48
CA PHE A 440 18.68 -12.59 2.54
C PHE A 440 19.40 -13.85 2.08
N GLN A 441 19.24 -14.28 0.81
CA GLN A 441 19.97 -15.38 0.12
C GLN A 441 19.99 -16.73 0.85
N ASP A 442 19.54 -17.81 0.21
CA ASP A 442 19.61 -19.21 0.71
C ASP A 442 19.10 -19.45 2.14
N MET A 443 18.36 -18.49 2.71
CA MET A 443 17.74 -18.60 4.02
C MET A 443 16.63 -19.64 3.95
N SER A 444 16.79 -20.73 4.71
CA SER A 444 15.79 -21.79 4.81
C SER A 444 15.51 -22.20 6.25
N ALA A 445 16.39 -21.93 7.21
CA ALA A 445 16.12 -22.23 8.62
C ALA A 445 15.00 -21.32 9.15
N PRO A 446 14.05 -21.83 9.95
CA PRO A 446 13.05 -20.98 10.59
C PRO A 446 13.74 -19.99 11.53
N TYR A 447 13.32 -18.73 11.45
CA TYR A 447 13.86 -17.64 12.25
C TYR A 447 12.74 -17.03 13.09
N LEU A 448 12.87 -17.15 14.40
CA LEU A 448 12.05 -16.48 15.40
C LEU A 448 12.97 -15.94 16.48
N GLU A 449 12.60 -14.82 17.07
CA GLU A 449 13.25 -14.28 18.25
C GLU A 449 12.35 -14.47 19.47
N GLY A 450 12.93 -14.49 20.66
CA GLY A 450 12.13 -14.56 21.88
C GLY A 450 12.81 -13.97 23.10
N ILE A 451 11.99 -13.74 24.12
CA ILE A 451 12.43 -13.27 25.43
C ILE A 451 12.08 -14.33 26.46
N ARG A 452 13.09 -14.81 27.18
CA ARG A 452 12.95 -15.80 28.23
C ARG A 452 12.78 -15.13 29.59
N ILE A 453 11.74 -15.52 30.32
CA ILE A 453 11.49 -15.13 31.71
C ILE A 453 11.51 -16.41 32.55
N GLY A 454 12.49 -16.54 33.44
CA GLY A 454 12.76 -17.81 34.11
C GLY A 454 13.25 -18.87 33.12
N ASN A 455 12.56 -20.01 33.06
CA ASN A 455 12.90 -21.12 32.15
C ASN A 455 12.06 -21.16 30.87
N GLU A 456 11.10 -20.24 30.72
CA GLU A 456 10.12 -20.27 29.63
C GLU A 456 10.24 -19.03 28.74
N THR A 457 10.03 -19.24 27.44
CA THR A 457 9.98 -18.16 26.45
C THR A 457 8.59 -17.54 26.50
N ARG A 458 8.47 -16.35 27.10
CA ARG A 458 7.17 -15.66 27.30
C ARG A 458 6.83 -14.67 26.18
N VAL A 459 7.82 -14.31 25.38
CA VAL A 459 7.64 -13.48 24.18
C VAL A 459 8.23 -14.23 23.00
N ILE A 460 7.45 -14.36 21.93
CA ILE A 460 7.93 -14.79 20.61
C ILE A 460 7.68 -13.66 19.62
N TYR A 461 8.69 -13.36 18.82
CA TYR A 461 8.65 -12.34 17.81
C TYR A 461 9.08 -12.88 16.45
N SER A 462 8.26 -12.61 15.44
CA SER A 462 8.62 -12.85 14.05
C SER A 462 8.83 -11.52 13.33
N ARG A 463 10.08 -11.26 12.91
CA ARG A 463 10.40 -10.14 12.00
C ARG A 463 10.04 -10.43 10.55
N PHE A 464 9.96 -11.71 10.20
CA PHE A 464 9.48 -12.17 8.91
C PHE A 464 8.04 -12.56 9.10
N ASP A 465 7.15 -11.79 8.50
CA ASP A 465 5.72 -11.90 8.66
C ASP A 465 5.22 -13.36 8.61
N LEU A 466 4.36 -13.70 9.58
CA LEU A 466 3.59 -14.94 9.60
C LEU A 466 2.12 -14.68 9.23
N GLY A 467 1.58 -13.51 9.56
CA GLY A 467 0.18 -13.13 9.39
C GLY A 467 -0.31 -13.21 7.95
N CYS A 468 0.44 -12.66 6.98
CA CYS A 468 0.17 -12.78 5.55
C CYS A 468 0.09 -14.25 5.12
N GLY A 469 1.02 -15.06 5.62
CA GLY A 469 1.07 -16.49 5.36
C GLY A 469 -0.16 -17.22 5.88
N TRP A 470 -0.71 -16.82 7.03
CA TRP A 470 -1.91 -17.43 7.61
C TRP A 470 -3.18 -17.16 6.80
N GLU A 471 -3.26 -16.05 6.05
CA GLU A 471 -4.43 -15.76 5.20
C GLU A 471 -4.54 -16.69 3.98
N GLY A 472 -3.42 -17.30 3.57
CA GLY A 472 -3.37 -18.32 2.52
C GLY A 472 -3.31 -17.79 1.09
N GLU A 473 -3.20 -16.47 0.89
CA GLU A 473 -2.96 -15.85 -0.41
C GLU A 473 -1.55 -15.27 -0.51
N ASP A 474 -1.07 -15.13 -1.75
CA ASP A 474 0.21 -14.46 -1.99
C ASP A 474 0.12 -12.98 -1.61
N HIS A 475 1.12 -12.51 -0.89
CA HIS A 475 1.28 -11.14 -0.45
C HIS A 475 2.49 -10.55 -1.19
N PRO A 476 2.27 -9.91 -2.35
CA PRO A 476 3.36 -9.44 -3.18
C PRO A 476 4.24 -8.48 -2.39
N TYR A 477 5.56 -8.61 -2.55
CA TYR A 477 6.54 -7.76 -1.89
C TYR A 477 6.59 -7.84 -0.35
N ALA A 478 5.82 -8.72 0.31
CA ALA A 478 5.94 -8.96 1.74
C ALA A 478 7.22 -9.74 2.07
N TYR A 479 7.82 -9.41 3.21
CA TYR A 479 8.95 -10.14 3.78
C TYR A 479 8.43 -11.09 4.85
N GLY A 480 8.16 -12.35 4.46
CA GLY A 480 7.51 -13.30 5.36
C GLY A 480 7.83 -14.75 5.04
N VAL A 481 7.20 -15.64 5.81
CA VAL A 481 7.20 -17.09 5.59
C VAL A 481 6.06 -17.46 4.64
N ALA A 482 6.29 -18.41 3.74
CA ALA A 482 5.28 -18.89 2.81
C ALA A 482 4.10 -19.56 3.55
N PRO A 483 2.87 -19.52 2.99
CA PRO A 483 1.65 -19.87 3.70
C PRO A 483 1.65 -21.20 4.47
N ASP A 484 2.03 -22.30 3.82
CA ASP A 484 1.98 -23.64 4.44
C ASP A 484 2.91 -23.76 5.66
N ASP A 485 4.09 -23.16 5.60
CA ASP A 485 5.07 -23.23 6.69
C ASP A 485 4.78 -22.18 7.77
N ALA A 486 4.23 -21.01 7.38
CA ALA A 486 3.74 -20.01 8.32
C ALA A 486 2.61 -20.58 9.20
N LEU A 487 1.67 -21.33 8.62
CA LEU A 487 0.60 -22.00 9.35
C LEU A 487 1.15 -23.06 10.32
N LYS A 488 2.09 -23.93 9.89
CA LYS A 488 2.71 -24.92 10.77
C LYS A 488 3.46 -24.26 11.94
N LEU A 489 4.24 -23.21 11.66
CA LEU A 489 4.94 -22.44 12.70
C LEU A 489 3.95 -21.80 13.66
N GLY A 490 2.89 -21.15 13.15
CA GLY A 490 1.86 -20.55 13.99
C GLY A 490 1.16 -21.56 14.89
N VAL A 491 0.83 -22.75 14.37
CA VAL A 491 0.21 -23.83 15.16
C VAL A 491 1.15 -24.28 16.28
N ASN A 492 2.44 -24.45 15.98
CA ASN A 492 3.41 -24.78 17.03
C ASN A 492 3.55 -23.67 18.08
N ILE A 493 3.55 -22.39 17.67
CA ILE A 493 3.62 -21.23 18.60
C ILE A 493 2.41 -21.24 19.54
N LEU A 494 1.19 -21.42 19.00
CA LEU A 494 -0.02 -21.51 19.81
C LEU A 494 0.05 -22.67 20.81
N LEU A 495 0.46 -23.85 20.35
CA LEU A 495 0.56 -25.03 21.23
C LEU A 495 1.65 -24.86 22.28
N TYR A 496 2.78 -24.24 21.92
CA TYR A 496 3.84 -23.92 22.86
C TYR A 496 3.30 -23.00 23.96
N ALA A 497 2.62 -21.90 23.60
CA ALA A 497 2.05 -20.94 24.54
C ALA A 497 0.96 -21.53 25.47
N MET A 498 0.30 -22.61 25.06
CA MET A 498 -0.71 -23.30 25.88
C MET A 498 -0.13 -24.39 26.80
N THR A 499 1.12 -24.81 26.56
CA THR A 499 1.74 -25.97 27.26
C THR A 499 2.93 -25.58 28.14
N HIS A 500 3.45 -24.37 28.00
CA HIS A 500 4.57 -23.79 28.74
C HIS A 500 4.17 -22.36 29.16
#